data_AF-A0A1F6QHR3-F1
#
_entry.id   AF-A0A1F6QHR3-F1
#
_cell.length_a   1.000
_cell.length_b   1.000
_cell.length_c   1.000
_cell.angle_alpha   90.00
_cell.angle_beta   90.00
_cell.angle_gamma   90.00
#
_symmetry.space_group_name_H-M   'P 1'
#
loop_
_entity.id
_entity.type
_entity.pdbx_description
1 polymer ?
#
loop_
_entity_poly.entity_id
_entity_poly.type
_entity_poly.pdbx_seq_one_letter_code
_entity_poly.pdbx_strand_id
1 'polypeptide(L)' 'MYKREIKASANPSLSSLKGLKSFLDIDSKAKLICASRVTKRYVDSGITFIPWQELFELL' A
#
# COMPACT_ATOMS: atom_id res chain seq x y z
N MET A 1 8.04 5.18 10.02
CA MET A 1 6.79 5.92 9.73
C MET A 1 5.95 5.10 8.74
N TYR A 2 4.62 5.18 8.75
CA TYR A 2 3.77 4.47 7.79
C TYR A 2 3.30 5.40 6.67
N LYS A 3 3.46 4.98 5.41
CA LYS A 3 2.89 5.67 4.25
C LYS A 3 1.81 4.80 3.62
N ARG A 4 0.67 5.42 3.32
CA ARG A 4 -0.53 4.76 2.83
C ARG A 4 -0.93 5.33 1.48
N GLU A 5 -1.31 4.47 0.55
CA GLU A 5 -1.95 4.83 -0.71
C GLU A 5 -3.21 3.97 -0.90
N ILE A 6 -4.28 4.55 -1.44
CA ILE A 6 -5.56 3.86 -1.64
C ILE A 6 -5.81 3.71 -3.15
N LYS A 7 -6.15 2.49 -3.60
CA LYS A 7 -6.52 2.20 -5.00
C LYS A 7 -7.87 1.51 -5.07
N ALA A 8 -8.69 1.89 -6.06
CA ALA A 8 -9.96 1.24 -6.36
C ALA A 8 -9.83 -0.06 -7.20
N SER A 9 -8.60 -0.50 -7.51
CA SER A 9 -8.36 -1.76 -8.21
C SER A 9 -8.33 -2.94 -7.24
N ALA A 10 -8.75 -4.12 -7.70
CA ALA A 10 -8.57 -5.38 -6.98
C ALA A 10 -7.17 -6.01 -7.20
N ASN A 11 -6.45 -5.53 -8.21
CA ASN A 11 -5.07 -5.91 -8.49
C ASN A 11 -4.27 -4.65 -8.85
N PRO A 12 -3.91 -3.81 -7.86
CA PRO A 12 -3.12 -2.62 -8.10
C PRO A 12 -1.73 -3.00 -8.62
N SER A 13 -1.35 -2.54 -9.81
CA SER A 13 0.00 -2.75 -10.33
C SER A 13 1.01 -1.90 -9.58
N LEU A 14 2.24 -2.40 -9.41
CA LEU A 14 3.35 -1.63 -8.84
C LEU A 14 3.65 -0.34 -9.63
N SER A 15 3.35 -0.32 -10.93
CA SER A 15 3.48 0.87 -11.78
C SER A 15 2.48 1.98 -11.43
N SER A 16 1.34 1.62 -10.81
CA SER A 16 0.31 2.57 -10.40
C SER A 16 0.58 3.21 -9.03
N LEU A 17 1.50 2.67 -8.24
CA LEU A 17 1.84 3.08 -6.86
C LEU A 17 2.96 4.13 -6.82
N LYS A 18 2.82 5.18 -7.64
CA LYS A 18 3.85 6.22 -7.77
C LYS A 18 4.11 6.96 -6.45
N GLY A 19 3.07 7.20 -5.66
CA GLY A 19 3.18 7.92 -4.39
C GLY A 19 3.98 7.14 -3.35
N LEU A 20 3.77 5.83 -3.26
CA LEU A 20 4.58 4.96 -2.38
C LEU A 20 6.03 4.86 -2.84
N LYS A 21 6.28 4.74 -4.15
CA LYS A 21 7.64 4.69 -4.71
C LYS A 21 8.43 5.95 -4.42
N SER A 22 7.89 7.12 -4.76
CA SER A 22 8.56 8.40 -4.51
C SER A 22 8.79 8.67 -3.03
N PHE A 23 8.04 8.04 -2.12
CA PHE A 23 8.25 8.18 -0.69
C PHE A 23 9.46 7.37 -0.18
N LEU A 24 9.76 6.22 -0.79
CA LEU A 24 10.96 5.45 -0.44
C LEU A 24 12.25 6.18 -0.77
N ASP A 25 12.23 7.04 -1.79
CA ASP A 25 13.37 7.89 -2.15
C ASP A 25 13.68 8.93 -1.05
N ILE A 26 12.69 9.25 -0.20
CA ILE A 26 12.79 10.22 0.90
C ILE A 26 13.07 9.50 2.23
N ASP A 27 12.35 8.42 2.51
CA ASP A 27 12.50 7.61 3.72
C ASP A 27 12.56 6.12 3.35
N SER A 28 13.78 5.62 3.20
CA SER A 28 14.05 4.21 2.86
C SER A 28 13.63 3.21 3.94
N LYS A 29 13.30 3.68 5.14
CA LYS A 29 12.83 2.85 6.27
C LYS A 29 11.30 2.93 6.44
N ALA A 30 10.60 3.64 5.57
CA ALA A 30 9.16 3.75 5.61
C ALA A 30 8.47 2.40 5.39
N LYS A 31 7.44 2.12 6.19
CA LYS A 31 6.56 0.98 5.96
C LYS A 31 5.47 1.39 4.98
N LEU A 32 5.44 0.74 3.82
CA LEU A 32 4.50 1.05 2.75
C LEU A 32 3.25 0.16 2.84
N ILE A 33 2.09 0.80 2.78
CA ILE A 33 0.80 0.12 2.78
C ILE A 33 -0.02 0.61 1.57
N CYS A 34 -0.54 -0.34 0.79
CA CYS A 34 -1.51 -0.07 -0.27
C CYS A 34 -2.86 -0.67 0.13
N ALA A 35 -3.83 0.18 0.46
CA ALA A 35 -5.21 -0.26 0.66
C ALA A 35 -5.91 -0.38 -0.68
N SER A 36 -6.47 -1.55 -0.99
CA SER A 36 -7.10 -1.81 -2.29
C SER A 36 -8.27 -2.78 -2.18
N ARG A 37 -8.93 -3.12 -3.30
CA ARG A 37 -10.06 -4.08 -3.33
C ARG A 37 -9.60 -5.54 -3.31
N VAL A 38 -8.39 -5.80 -2.81
CA VAL A 38 -7.86 -7.15 -2.62
C VAL A 38 -8.69 -7.88 -1.56
N THR A 39 -8.84 -9.19 -1.71
CA THR A 39 -9.66 -10.01 -0.80
C THR A 39 -8.91 -10.48 0.43
N LYS A 40 -7.57 -10.46 0.38
CA LYS A 40 -6.68 -10.89 1.47
C LYS A 40 -5.46 -9.98 1.52
N ARG A 41 -4.90 -9.84 2.72
CA ARG A 41 -3.60 -9.20 2.92
C ARG A 41 -2.49 -10.00 2.26
N TYR A 42 -1.58 -9.31 1.58
CA TYR A 42 -0.33 -9.89 1.07
C TYR A 42 0.77 -8.84 0.99
N VAL A 43 2.01 -9.29 0.77
CA VAL A 43 3.16 -8.41 0.55
C VAL A 43 3.68 -8.67 -0.86
N ASP A 44 3.89 -7.60 -1.60
CA ASP A 44 4.58 -7.63 -2.89
C ASP A 44 5.55 -6.45 -2.96
N SER A 45 6.81 -6.74 -3.32
CA SER A 45 7.86 -5.74 -3.51
C SER A 45 8.05 -4.79 -2.32
N GLY A 46 7.92 -5.32 -1.09
CA GLY A 46 8.04 -4.56 0.15
C GLY A 46 6.84 -3.68 0.49
N ILE A 47 5.75 -3.75 -0.29
CA ILE A 47 4.49 -3.06 -0.04
C ILE A 47 3.49 -4.03 0.55
N THR A 48 2.90 -3.67 1.69
CA THR A 48 1.81 -4.45 2.27
C THR A 48 0.50 -4.03 1.62
N PHE A 49 -0.15 -4.95 0.93
CA PHE A 49 -1.48 -4.76 0.37
C PHE A 49 -2.52 -5.24 1.35
N ILE A 50 -3.49 -4.38 1.66
CA ILE A 50 -4.60 -4.72 2.56
C ILE A 50 -5.95 -4.42 1.90
N PRO A 51 -7.00 -5.19 2.23
CA PRO A 51 -8.38 -4.83 1.94
C PRO A 51 -8.73 -3.46 2.55
N TRP A 52 -9.61 -2.70 1.90
CA TRP A 52 -10.08 -1.42 2.43
C TRP A 52 -10.71 -1.51 3.81
N GLN A 53 -11.38 -2.63 4.10
CA GLN A 53 -12.01 -2.89 5.39
C GLN A 53 -10.97 -2.86 6.52
N GLU A 54 -9.79 -3.44 6.29
CA GLU A 54 -8.69 -3.47 7.26
C GLU A 54 -8.00 -2.11 7.43
N LEU A 55 -8.16 -1.17 6.49
CA LEU A 55 -7.55 0.15 6.59
C LEU A 55 -8.15 0.96 7.76
N PHE A 56 -9.45 0.81 8.00
CA PHE A 56 -10.16 1.54 9.06
C PHE A 56 -9.90 0.96 10.46
N GLU A 57 -9.49 -0.30 10.56
CA GLU A 57 -9.08 -0.94 11.82
C GLU A 57 -7.66 -0.53 12.27
N LEU A 58 -6.90 0.11 11.39
CA LEU A 58 -5.53 0.59 11.63
C LEU A 58 -5.45 2.05 12.13
N LEU A 59 -6.60 2.71 12.34
CA LEU A 59 -6.72 4.07 12.87
C LEU A 59 -7.06 4.04 14.36
#